data_AF-A0A916MLK9-F1
#
_entry.id   AF-A0A916MLK9-F1
#
_cell.length_a   1.000
_cell.length_b   1.000
_cell.length_c   1.000
_cell.angle_alpha   90.00
_cell.angle_beta   90.00
_cell.angle_gamma   90.00
#
_symmetry.space_group_name_H-M   'P 1'
#
loop_
_entity.id
_entity.type
_entity.pdbx_description
1 polymer ?
#
loop_
_entity_poly.entity_id
_entity_poly.type
_entity_poly.pdbx_seq_one_letter_code
_entity_poly.pdbx_strand_id
1 'polypeptide(L)'
;MSVWQQLFTRRMLICVFTGFSSGLPLYLLFNLLPAWLRSEHVDLKTIGLFALIQFPYTWKFLWSPLLDRYVVPLLGRRRGWMVLTQFGLLAVIASMGAFSPQSDLRTIAWIATLLAFL
;
A
#
# COMPACT_ATOMS: atom_id res chain seq x y z
N MET A 1 -3.85 25.37 -27.13
CA MET A 1 -2.75 24.77 -26.35
C MET A 1 -2.65 23.31 -26.79
N SER A 2 -1.49 22.85 -27.24
CA SER A 2 -1.37 21.49 -27.77
C SER A 2 -1.44 20.46 -26.63
N VAL A 3 -2.01 19.29 -26.90
CA VAL A 3 -2.15 18.19 -25.93
C VAL A 3 -0.80 17.86 -25.28
N TRP A 4 0.29 17.90 -26.06
CA TRP A 4 1.66 17.68 -25.59
C TRP A 4 2.11 18.67 -24.49
N GLN A 5 1.73 19.95 -24.58
CA GLN A 5 2.08 20.94 -23.55
C GLN A 5 1.30 20.71 -22.24
N GLN A 6 0.08 20.17 -22.33
CA GLN A 6 -0.71 19.80 -21.15
C GLN A 6 -0.11 18.56 -20.48
N LEU A 7 0.30 17.55 -21.25
CA LEU A 7 0.94 16.32 -20.75
C LEU A 7 2.23 16.61 -19.96
N PHE A 8 3.09 17.52 -20.44
CA PHE A 8 4.36 17.86 -19.79
C PHE A 8 4.26 18.97 -18.73
N THR A 9 3.06 19.26 -18.22
CA THR A 9 2.90 20.22 -17.13
C THR A 9 3.32 19.60 -15.79
N ARG A 10 3.94 20.40 -14.91
CA ARG A 10 4.38 19.99 -13.55
C ARG A 10 3.30 19.22 -12.76
N ARG A 11 2.03 19.62 -12.91
CA ARG A 11 0.89 18.98 -12.23
C ARG A 11 0.61 17.57 -12.77
N MET A 12 0.72 17.35 -14.09
CA MET A 12 0.54 16.01 -14.68
C MET A 12 1.67 15.07 -14.29
N LEU A 13 2.91 15.53 -14.30
CA LEU A 13 4.05 14.74 -13.83
C LEU A 13 3.84 14.30 -12.37
N ILE A 14 3.43 15.21 -11.48
CA ILE A 14 3.12 14.86 -10.08
C ILE A 14 2.02 13.80 -10.02
N CYS A 15 0.93 13.93 -10.79
CA CYS A 15 -0.13 12.92 -10.83
C CYS A 15 0.36 11.55 -11.31
N VAL A 16 1.22 11.51 -12.34
CA VAL A 16 1.77 10.25 -12.87
C VAL A 16 2.66 9.57 -11.84
N PHE A 17 3.61 10.30 -11.23
CA PHE A 17 4.48 9.71 -10.21
C PHE A 17 3.72 9.29 -8.95
N THR A 18 2.75 10.09 -8.51
CA THR A 18 1.92 9.74 -7.35
C THR A 18 1.03 8.54 -7.65
N GLY A 19 0.44 8.48 -8.84
CA GLY A 19 -0.37 7.36 -9.30
C GLY A 19 0.45 6.07 -9.39
N PHE A 20 1.63 6.13 -10.01
CA PHE A 20 2.56 5.01 -10.09
C PHE A 20 2.98 4.52 -8.70
N SER A 21 3.43 5.44 -7.83
CA SER A 21 3.83 5.13 -6.46
C SER A 21 2.70 4.49 -5.65
N SER A 22 1.45 4.93 -5.83
CA SER A 22 0.29 4.35 -5.14
C SER A 22 -0.11 2.96 -5.63
N GLY A 23 0.27 2.58 -6.85
CA GLY A 23 -0.04 1.26 -7.42
C GLY A 23 0.95 0.16 -7.02
N LEU A 24 2.19 0.52 -6.66
CA LEU A 24 3.23 -0.43 -6.28
C LEU A 24 2.92 -1.25 -5.01
N PRO A 25 2.41 -0.66 -3.91
CA PRO A 25 2.03 -1.42 -2.72
C PRO A 25 0.93 -2.45 -3.01
N LEU A 26 -0.01 -2.09 -3.89
CA LEU A 26 -1.06 -3.00 -4.32
C LEU A 26 -0.45 -4.20 -5.06
N TYR A 27 0.43 -3.93 -6.02
CA TYR A 27 1.14 -5.01 -6.73
C TYR A 27 1.92 -5.90 -5.76
N LEU A 28 2.56 -5.31 -4.74
CA LEU A 28 3.32 -6.03 -3.73
C LEU A 28 2.45 -7.02 -2.95
N LEU A 29 1.23 -6.63 -2.55
CA LEU A 29 0.31 -7.52 -1.83
C LEU A 29 -0.28 -8.61 -2.72
N PHE A 30 -0.67 -8.26 -3.95
CA PHE A 30 -1.41 -9.18 -4.82
C PHE A 30 -0.51 -10.19 -5.53
N ASN A 31 0.72 -9.81 -5.89
CA ASN A 31 1.62 -10.63 -6.68
C ASN A 31 2.88 -11.02 -5.90
N LEU A 32 3.59 -10.03 -5.34
CA LEU A 32 4.91 -10.27 -4.76
C LEU A 32 4.82 -11.12 -3.49
N LEU A 33 3.90 -10.81 -2.58
CA LEU A 33 3.79 -11.50 -1.29
C LEU A 33 3.41 -12.98 -1.44
N PRO A 34 2.38 -13.37 -2.23
CA PRO A 34 2.09 -14.78 -2.49
C PRO A 34 3.23 -15.51 -3.20
N ALA A 35 3.91 -14.85 -4.15
CA ALA A 35 5.06 -15.43 -4.85
C ALA A 35 6.24 -15.66 -3.89
N TRP A 36 6.51 -14.70 -3.01
CA TRP A 36 7.59 -14.78 -2.01
C TRP A 36 7.33 -15.85 -0.96
N LEU A 37 6.10 -15.94 -0.43
CA LEU A 37 5.71 -17.03 0.48
C LEU A 37 5.86 -18.40 -0.18
N ARG A 38 5.51 -18.50 -1.48
CA ARG A 38 5.63 -19.74 -2.24
C ARG A 38 7.09 -20.14 -2.49
N SER A 39 7.99 -19.18 -2.75
CA SER A 39 9.43 -19.47 -2.88
C SER A 39 10.06 -19.92 -1.57
N GLU A 40 9.52 -19.47 -0.44
CA GLU A 40 9.93 -19.88 0.91
C GLU A 40 9.26 -21.17 1.39
N HIS A 41 8.65 -21.94 0.47
CA HIS A 41 8.02 -23.23 0.73
C HIS A 41 6.89 -23.19 1.78
N VAL A 42 6.23 -22.04 1.95
CA VAL A 42 5.06 -21.91 2.82
C VAL A 42 3.87 -22.66 2.20
N ASP A 43 3.09 -23.32 3.05
CA ASP A 43 1.93 -24.10 2.64
C ASP A 43 0.90 -23.26 1.86
N LEU A 44 0.36 -23.82 0.76
CA LEU A 44 -0.63 -23.17 -0.09
C LEU A 44 -1.90 -22.79 0.68
N LYS A 45 -2.28 -23.60 1.68
CA LYS A 45 -3.43 -23.28 2.54
C LYS A 45 -3.20 -21.94 3.26
N THR A 46 -1.98 -21.72 3.74
CA THR A 46 -1.63 -20.48 4.43
C THR A 46 -1.57 -19.30 3.46
N ILE A 47 -1.01 -19.49 2.26
CA ILE A 47 -1.05 -18.47 1.19
C ILE A 47 -2.50 -18.10 0.84
N GLY A 48 -3.41 -19.08 0.81
CA GLY A 48 -4.84 -18.84 0.64
C GLY A 48 -5.45 -18.00 1.77
N LEU A 49 -5.03 -18.21 3.02
CA LEU A 49 -5.43 -17.37 4.16
C LEU A 49 -4.90 -15.93 4.04
N PHE A 50 -3.72 -15.73 3.45
CA PHE A 50 -3.21 -14.38 3.16
C PHE A 50 -4.09 -13.60 2.18
N ALA A 51 -4.95 -14.25 1.38
CA ALA A 51 -5.94 -13.53 0.57
C ALA A 51 -6.91 -12.70 1.42
N LEU A 52 -7.18 -13.11 2.68
CA LEU A 52 -8.05 -12.37 3.60
C LEU A 52 -7.46 -11.00 3.99
N ILE A 53 -6.14 -10.81 3.87
CA ILE A 53 -5.46 -9.54 4.14
C ILE A 53 -5.90 -8.44 3.16
N GLN A 54 -6.52 -8.81 2.05
CA GLN A 54 -7.04 -7.88 1.05
C GLN A 54 -8.40 -7.28 1.44
N PHE A 55 -9.08 -7.78 2.47
CA PHE A 55 -10.35 -7.20 2.94
C PHE A 55 -10.24 -5.72 3.33
N PRO A 56 -9.21 -5.32 4.11
CA PRO A 56 -8.84 -3.92 4.31
C PRO A 56 -8.52 -3.13 3.04
N TYR A 57 -8.52 -3.70 1.84
CA TYR A 57 -8.46 -2.92 0.61
C TYR A 57 -9.87 -2.77 0.00
N THR A 58 -10.65 -3.85 -0.03
CA THR A 58 -12.02 -3.86 -0.57
C THR A 58 -12.99 -3.03 0.27
N TRP A 59 -12.87 -3.05 1.59
CA TRP A 59 -13.77 -2.34 2.50
C TRP A 59 -13.42 -0.86 2.72
N LYS A 60 -12.66 -0.25 1.79
CA LYS A 60 -12.18 1.14 1.89
C LYS A 60 -13.27 2.18 2.08
N PHE A 61 -14.50 1.85 1.72
CA PHE A 61 -15.67 2.67 2.00
C PHE A 61 -15.99 2.82 3.50
N LEU A 62 -15.57 1.87 4.35
CA LEU A 62 -15.93 1.87 5.78
C LEU A 62 -15.08 2.86 6.58
N TRP A 63 -13.79 2.98 6.26
CA TRP A 63 -12.90 3.95 6.93
C TRP A 63 -12.66 5.24 6.15
N SER A 64 -13.09 5.33 4.89
CA SER A 64 -13.07 6.61 4.16
C SER A 64 -13.75 7.78 4.90
N PRO A 65 -14.92 7.62 5.57
CA PRO A 65 -15.54 8.74 6.32
C PRO A 65 -14.72 9.18 7.53
N LEU A 66 -13.97 8.26 8.16
CA LEU A 66 -13.06 8.59 9.25
C LEU A 66 -11.89 9.45 8.73
N LEU A 67 -11.26 9.02 7.63
CA LEU A 67 -10.16 9.76 7.01
C LEU A 67 -10.58 11.15 6.50
N ASP A 68 -11.81 11.30 6.03
CA ASP A 68 -12.34 12.61 5.60
C ASP A 68 -12.68 13.54 6.77
N ARG A 69 -12.99 12.99 7.96
CA ARG A 69 -13.32 13.77 9.16
C ARG A 69 -12.09 14.29 9.90
N TYR A 70 -11.00 13.52 9.91
CA TYR A 70 -9.76 13.92 10.57
C TYR A 70 -8.83 14.62 9.58
N VAL A 71 -8.48 15.88 9.85
CA VAL A 71 -7.61 16.69 9.00
C VAL A 71 -6.22 16.71 9.59
N VAL A 72 -5.21 16.25 8.85
CA VAL A 72 -3.80 16.37 9.27
C VAL A 72 -3.40 17.85 9.24
N PRO A 73 -2.91 18.42 10.36
CA PRO A 73 -2.79 19.87 10.53
C PRO A 73 -1.70 20.56 9.66
N LEU A 74 -0.75 19.80 9.10
CA LEU A 74 0.49 20.38 8.54
C LEU A 74 0.41 20.85 7.07
N LEU A 75 -0.35 20.17 6.19
CA LEU A 75 -0.27 20.38 4.73
C LEU A 75 -1.64 20.51 4.04
N GLY A 76 -2.69 20.71 4.82
CA GLY A 76 -4.08 20.72 4.37
C GLY A 76 -4.65 19.32 4.17
N ARG A 77 -5.98 19.24 3.95
CA ARG A 77 -6.77 18.01 4.07
C ARG A 77 -6.27 16.85 3.20
N ARG A 78 -6.06 17.06 1.90
CA ARG A 78 -5.68 15.95 0.99
C ARG A 78 -4.17 15.67 0.94
N ARG A 79 -3.34 16.71 1.00
CA ARG A 79 -1.88 16.56 0.86
C ARG A 79 -1.23 15.99 2.11
N GLY A 80 -1.72 16.35 3.30
CA GLY A 80 -1.24 15.78 4.56
C GLY A 80 -1.43 14.28 4.61
N TRP A 81 -2.62 13.78 4.25
CA TRP A 81 -2.89 12.36 4.20
C TRP A 81 -2.05 11.63 3.15
N MET A 82 -1.89 12.17 1.93
CA MET A 82 -1.03 11.54 0.91
C MET A 82 0.42 11.38 1.37
N VAL A 83 0.98 12.39 2.02
CA VAL A 83 2.36 12.33 2.52
C VAL A 83 2.48 11.33 3.67
N LEU A 84 1.51 11.34 4.60
CA LEU A 84 1.48 10.41 5.72
C LEU A 84 1.39 8.96 5.27
N THR A 85 0.50 8.64 4.34
CA THR A 85 0.35 7.27 3.83
C THR A 85 1.56 6.85 3.01
N GLN A 86 2.17 7.73 2.20
CA GLN A 86 3.41 7.41 1.50
C GLN A 86 4.57 7.06 2.44
N PHE A 87 4.78 7.84 3.50
CA PHE A 87 5.81 7.52 4.50
C PHE A 87 5.48 6.24 5.28
N GLY A 88 4.21 6.05 5.63
CA GLY A 88 3.73 4.82 6.28
C GLY A 88 4.00 3.59 5.41
N LEU A 89 3.64 3.65 4.13
CA LEU A 89 3.90 2.57 3.17
C LEU A 89 5.38 2.25 3.07
N LEU A 90 6.24 3.27 2.99
CA LEU A 90 7.69 3.08 2.92
C LEU A 90 8.22 2.38 4.18
N ALA A 91 7.80 2.83 5.37
CA ALA A 91 8.21 2.23 6.64
C ALA A 91 7.75 0.78 6.76
N VAL A 92 6.50 0.49 6.37
CA VAL A 92 5.93 -0.87 6.44
C VAL A 92 6.62 -1.81 5.46
N ILE A 93 6.82 -1.39 4.21
CA ILE A 93 7.56 -2.20 3.21
C ILE A 93 8.99 -2.44 3.67
N ALA A 94 9.69 -1.41 4.19
CA ALA A 94 11.05 -1.55 4.69
C ALA A 94 11.11 -2.53 5.88
N SER A 95 10.14 -2.46 6.79
CA SER A 95 10.06 -3.40 7.92
C SER A 95 9.83 -4.85 7.48
N MET A 96 9.05 -5.06 6.40
CA MET A 96 8.73 -6.40 5.91
C MET A 96 9.97 -7.16 5.42
N GLY A 97 10.96 -6.44 4.88
CA GLY A 97 12.23 -7.04 4.42
C GLY A 97 13.16 -7.52 5.54
N ALA A 98 12.88 -7.17 6.81
CA ALA A 98 13.69 -7.59 7.95
C ALA A 98 13.26 -8.95 8.55
N PHE A 99 12.11 -9.50 8.13
CA PHE A 99 11.53 -10.72 8.69
C PHE A 99 11.60 -11.88 7.71
N SER A 100 11.82 -13.09 8.23
CA SER A 100 11.81 -14.31 7.40
C SER A 100 10.44 -14.99 7.43
N PRO A 101 9.89 -15.44 6.28
CA PRO A 101 8.59 -16.12 6.22
C PRO A 101 8.51 -17.43 6.97
N GLN A 102 9.66 -18.07 7.20
CA GLN A 102 9.76 -19.37 7.83
C GLN A 102 9.61 -19.28 9.35
N SER A 103 10.15 -18.23 9.99
CA SER A 103 10.03 -18.01 11.45
C SER A 103 8.87 -17.11 11.84
N ASP A 104 8.60 -16.05 11.06
CA ASP A 104 7.80 -14.90 11.52
C ASP A 104 6.52 -14.67 10.69
N LEU A 105 5.93 -15.75 10.18
CA LEU A 105 4.76 -15.70 9.30
C LEU A 105 3.58 -14.87 9.86
N ARG A 106 3.34 -14.95 11.18
CA ARG A 106 2.30 -14.16 11.85
C ARG A 106 2.61 -12.67 11.83
N THR A 107 3.86 -12.29 12.04
CA THR A 107 4.32 -10.89 12.01
C THR A 107 4.18 -10.32 10.60
N ILE A 108 4.55 -11.10 9.57
CA ILE A 108 4.38 -10.71 8.17
C ILE A 108 2.90 -10.53 7.82
N ALA A 109 2.00 -11.37 8.35
CA ALA A 109 0.55 -11.18 8.16
C ALA A 109 0.04 -9.86 8.76
N TRP A 110 0.48 -9.49 9.96
CA TRP A 110 0.13 -8.20 10.56
C TRP A 110 0.67 -7.01 9.76
N ILE A 111 1.93 -7.09 9.32
CA ILE A 111 2.58 -6.06 8.51
C ILE A 111 1.86 -5.91 7.16
N ALA A 112 1.52 -7.02 6.49
CA ALA A 112 0.78 -7.01 5.23
C ALA A 112 -0.64 -6.44 5.40
N THR A 113 -1.29 -6.70 6.53
CA THR A 113 -2.61 -6.12 6.87
C THR A 113 -2.53 -4.62 7.09
N LEU A 114 -1.49 -4.16 7.79
CA LEU A 114 -1.23 -2.73 7.95
C LEU A 114 -0.95 -2.07 6.60
N LEU A 115 -0.19 -2.73 5.73
CA LEU A 115 0.10 -2.25 4.37
C LEU A 115 -1.17 -2.16 3.52
N ALA A 116 -2.10 -3.11 3.64
CA ALA A 116 -3.38 -3.09 2.93
C ALA A 116 -4.30 -1.95 3.39
N PHE A 117 -4.15 -1.51 4.64
CA PHE A 117 -4.95 -0.43 5.22
C PHE A 117 -4.43 0.98 4.86
N LEU A 118 -3.11 1.14 4.70
CA LEU A 118 -2.43 2.40 4.34
C LEU A 118 -2.71 2.82 2.88
#